data_AF-A0AAX0WTI8-F1
#
_entry.id   AF-A0AAX0WTI8-F1
#
_cell.length_a   1.000
_cell.length_b   1.000
_cell.length_c   1.000
_cell.angle_alpha   90.00
_cell.angle_beta   90.00
_cell.angle_gamma   90.00
#
_symmetry.space_group_name_H-M   'P 1'
#
loop_
_entity.id
_entity.type
_entity.pdbx_description
1 polymer ?
#
loop_
_entity_poly.entity_id
_entity_poly.type
_entity_poly.pdbx_seq_one_letter_code
_entity_poly.pdbx_strand_id
1 'polypeptide(L)'
;MSNKILSDHKKKGTKFIPPMLHMLGSNMKESSYIDHILPEIIWVALLNEIYGIPETAKLIHSICDSIKQIGSNENLIFQSRINLLSIVEKENLVKNFEERNIISKLQTALHDFIYLYPESQFSFIFKKMPSKLNNKNFLTEYKSLLSQLINRVSEQAIFMQALPIYSAVLLGTLKIAKGLTLADIEPLKDYPNTTQSQEIGASIRSALTMMIVNQVIEPKLTDWIKYFWNRGIEIEPLDLAIMEIDYE
;
A
#
# COMPACT_ATOMS: atom_id res chain seq x y z
N MET A 1 -38.08 -6.21 26.21
CA MET A 1 -37.39 -7.43 25.72
C MET A 1 -36.14 -6.98 24.99
N SER A 2 -34.96 -7.31 25.50
CA SER A 2 -33.67 -6.91 24.95
C SER A 2 -33.37 -7.72 23.68
N ASN A 3 -33.45 -7.11 22.50
CA ASN A 3 -32.95 -7.73 21.28
C ASN A 3 -31.46 -8.02 21.46
N LYS A 4 -31.07 -9.30 21.52
CA LYS A 4 -29.67 -9.71 21.54
C LYS A 4 -29.04 -9.25 20.24
N ILE A 5 -28.13 -8.28 20.33
CA ILE A 5 -27.48 -7.51 19.25
C ILE A 5 -26.72 -8.39 18.20
N LEU A 6 -26.72 -9.72 18.35
CA LEU A 6 -25.95 -10.67 17.53
C LEU A 6 -26.77 -11.89 17.08
N SER A 7 -28.12 -11.84 17.10
CA SER A 7 -28.97 -12.98 16.70
C SER A 7 -28.69 -13.49 15.28
N ASP A 8 -28.27 -12.60 14.39
CA ASP A 8 -28.15 -12.89 12.96
C ASP A 8 -26.72 -13.34 12.57
N HIS A 9 -25.81 -13.43 13.54
CA HIS A 9 -24.42 -13.84 13.32
C HIS A 9 -24.24 -15.33 13.55
N LYS A 10 -23.53 -16.01 12.64
CA LYS A 10 -23.23 -17.44 12.77
C LYS A 10 -21.89 -17.63 13.48
N LYS A 11 -21.89 -18.21 14.69
CA LYS A 11 -20.64 -18.53 15.40
C LYS A 11 -19.94 -19.71 14.73
N LYS A 12 -18.68 -19.53 14.32
CA LYS A 12 -17.79 -20.59 13.82
C LYS A 12 -16.50 -20.60 14.66
N GLY A 13 -16.36 -21.61 15.52
CA GLY A 13 -15.28 -21.63 16.53
C GLY A 13 -15.45 -20.50 17.55
N THR A 14 -14.41 -19.67 17.74
CA THR A 14 -14.43 -18.50 18.63
C THR A 14 -14.92 -17.21 17.95
N LYS A 15 -15.08 -17.20 16.63
CA LYS A 15 -15.47 -15.99 15.87
C LYS A 15 -16.94 -15.99 15.50
N PHE A 16 -17.56 -14.81 15.58
CA PHE A 16 -18.92 -14.57 15.07
C PHE A 16 -18.82 -14.06 13.63
N ILE A 17 -19.47 -14.77 12.71
CA ILE A 17 -19.47 -14.43 11.28
C ILE A 17 -20.73 -13.61 10.98
N PRO A 18 -20.59 -12.39 10.43
CA PRO A 18 -21.73 -11.57 10.01
C PRO A 18 -22.56 -12.23 8.90
N PRO A 19 -23.89 -12.02 8.87
CA PRO A 19 -24.78 -12.63 7.88
C PRO A 19 -24.41 -12.27 6.43
N MET A 20 -23.88 -11.07 6.17
CA MET A 20 -23.42 -10.67 4.83
C MET A 20 -22.25 -11.51 4.32
N LEU A 21 -21.29 -11.87 5.20
CA LEU A 21 -20.17 -12.76 4.87
C LEU A 21 -20.63 -14.19 4.58
N HIS A 22 -21.75 -14.61 5.17
CA HIS A 22 -22.38 -15.89 4.85
C HIS A 22 -23.06 -15.87 3.46
N MET A 23 -23.70 -14.75 3.09
CA MET A 23 -24.38 -14.60 1.80
C MET A 23 -23.41 -14.47 0.61
N LEU A 24 -22.25 -13.85 0.80
CA LEU A 24 -21.22 -13.67 -0.23
C LEU A 24 -20.29 -14.89 -0.42
N GLY A 25 -20.53 -15.96 0.35
CA GLY A 25 -19.73 -17.19 0.31
C GLY A 25 -18.38 -17.07 1.04
N SER A 26 -17.77 -18.22 1.32
CA SER A 26 -16.48 -18.35 2.04
C SER A 26 -15.26 -17.78 1.31
N ASN A 27 -15.45 -17.13 0.16
CA ASN A 27 -14.38 -16.62 -0.69
C ASN A 27 -13.96 -15.18 -0.33
N MET A 28 -14.76 -14.46 0.46
CA MET A 28 -14.34 -13.19 1.05
C MET A 28 -13.58 -13.45 2.35
N LYS A 29 -12.25 -13.49 2.26
CA LYS A 29 -11.38 -13.45 3.45
C LYS A 29 -11.20 -12.00 3.88
N GLU A 30 -11.28 -11.76 5.18
CA GLU A 30 -10.91 -10.49 5.79
C GLU A 30 -9.44 -10.20 5.45
N SER A 31 -9.17 -9.11 4.73
CA SER A 31 -7.81 -8.66 4.46
C SER A 31 -7.38 -7.69 5.54
N SER A 32 -6.29 -8.01 6.22
CA SER A 32 -5.64 -7.12 7.18
C SER A 32 -4.90 -6.02 6.42
N TYR A 33 -5.26 -4.76 6.69
CA TYR A 33 -4.57 -3.59 6.11
C TYR A 33 -3.07 -3.64 6.43
N ILE A 34 -2.74 -3.90 7.70
CA ILE A 34 -1.35 -3.96 8.14
C ILE A 34 -0.66 -5.09 7.40
N ASP A 35 -1.21 -6.31 7.46
CA ASP A 35 -0.46 -7.47 6.95
C ASP A 35 -0.31 -7.44 5.42
N HIS A 36 -1.32 -6.98 4.68
CA HIS A 36 -1.36 -7.15 3.22
C HIS A 36 -1.25 -5.85 2.42
N ILE A 37 -1.71 -4.72 2.94
CA ILE A 37 -1.77 -3.46 2.17
C ILE A 37 -0.55 -2.60 2.46
N LEU A 38 -0.18 -2.44 3.73
CA LEU A 38 0.94 -1.60 4.13
C LEU A 38 2.25 -1.98 3.41
N PRO A 39 2.66 -3.27 3.33
CA PRO A 39 3.87 -3.65 2.59
C PRO A 39 3.81 -3.26 1.12
N GLU A 40 2.63 -3.24 0.53
CA GLU A 40 2.47 -2.94 -0.90
C GLU A 40 2.63 -1.46 -1.21
N ILE A 41 2.21 -0.58 -0.29
CA ILE A 41 2.12 0.87 -0.52
C ILE A 41 3.17 1.69 0.25
N ILE A 42 3.98 1.08 1.10
CA ILE A 42 4.97 1.79 1.94
C ILE A 42 5.96 2.64 1.12
N TRP A 43 6.30 2.21 -0.09
CA TRP A 43 7.18 2.95 -1.00
C TRP A 43 6.59 4.30 -1.43
N VAL A 44 5.25 4.41 -1.50
CA VAL A 44 4.56 5.67 -1.77
C VAL A 44 4.72 6.63 -0.60
N ALA A 45 4.65 6.11 0.63
CA ALA A 45 4.89 6.90 1.83
C ALA A 45 6.34 7.42 1.88
N LEU A 46 7.33 6.61 1.48
CA LEU A 46 8.72 7.05 1.37
C LEU A 46 8.90 8.19 0.36
N LEU A 47 8.21 8.16 -0.78
CA LEU A 47 8.20 9.29 -1.71
C LEU A 47 7.59 10.54 -1.07
N ASN A 48 6.49 10.36 -0.32
CA ASN A 48 5.81 11.45 0.35
C ASN A 48 6.64 12.11 1.45
N GLU A 49 7.41 11.35 2.22
CA GLU A 49 8.29 11.91 3.25
C GLU A 49 9.38 12.82 2.66
N ILE A 50 9.82 12.55 1.42
CA ILE A 50 10.90 13.32 0.78
C ILE A 50 10.36 14.47 -0.05
N TYR A 51 9.26 14.25 -0.79
CA TYR A 51 8.77 15.19 -1.80
C TYR A 51 7.44 15.85 -1.45
N GLY A 52 6.73 15.35 -0.42
CA GLY A 52 5.38 15.78 -0.07
C GLY A 52 4.31 15.31 -1.05
N ILE A 53 3.04 15.54 -0.68
CA ILE A 53 1.88 15.00 -1.40
C ILE A 53 1.81 15.49 -2.86
N PRO A 54 1.95 16.80 -3.17
CA PRO A 54 1.74 17.28 -4.53
C PRO A 54 2.75 16.72 -5.52
N GLU A 55 4.02 16.62 -5.10
CA GLU A 55 5.08 16.10 -5.97
C GLU A 55 5.02 14.58 -6.06
N THR A 56 4.66 13.89 -4.98
CA THR A 56 4.39 12.44 -5.00
C THR A 56 3.28 12.11 -5.98
N ALA A 57 2.17 12.85 -5.99
CA ALA A 57 1.09 12.63 -6.95
C ALA A 57 1.55 12.78 -8.42
N LYS A 58 2.43 13.75 -8.71
CA LYS A 58 3.03 13.91 -10.06
C LYS A 58 3.96 12.75 -10.42
N LEU A 59 4.75 12.26 -9.46
CA LEU A 59 5.60 11.08 -9.66
C LEU A 59 4.74 9.86 -9.97
N ILE A 60 3.70 9.61 -9.18
CA ILE A 60 2.74 8.54 -9.40
C ILE A 60 2.07 8.65 -10.78
N HIS A 61 1.68 9.85 -11.20
CA HIS A 61 1.14 10.09 -12.54
C HIS A 61 2.15 9.71 -13.63
N SER A 62 3.39 10.16 -13.49
CA SER A 62 4.47 9.87 -14.44
C SER A 62 4.79 8.38 -14.51
N ILE A 63 4.74 7.67 -13.37
CA ILE A 63 4.86 6.22 -13.30
C ILE A 63 3.71 5.55 -14.08
N CYS A 64 2.47 5.97 -13.85
CA CYS A 64 1.30 5.42 -14.55
C CYS A 64 1.39 5.62 -16.08
N ASP A 65 1.86 6.77 -16.54
CA ASP A 65 2.07 7.01 -17.97
C ASP A 65 3.15 6.08 -18.56
N SER A 66 4.25 5.88 -17.84
CA SER A 66 5.30 4.94 -18.26
C SER A 66 4.79 3.50 -18.33
N ILE A 67 3.89 3.10 -17.42
CA ILE A 67 3.25 1.77 -17.42
C ILE A 67 2.33 1.62 -18.63
N LYS A 68 1.53 2.63 -18.96
CA LYS A 68 0.70 2.61 -20.17
C LYS A 68 1.53 2.49 -21.43
N GLN A 69 2.68 3.17 -21.48
CA GLN A 69 3.55 3.20 -22.65
C GLN A 69 4.17 1.82 -22.95
N ILE A 70 4.39 0.98 -21.92
CA ILE A 70 4.79 -0.42 -22.13
C ILE A 70 3.62 -1.35 -22.46
N GLY A 71 2.39 -0.83 -22.56
CA GLY A 71 1.19 -1.60 -22.91
C GLY A 71 0.60 -2.43 -21.77
N SER A 72 1.06 -2.23 -20.55
CA SER A 72 0.56 -2.97 -19.38
C SER A 72 -0.69 -2.28 -18.82
N ASN A 73 -1.70 -3.09 -18.49
CA ASN A 73 -2.90 -2.65 -17.75
C ASN A 73 -2.79 -3.00 -16.25
N GLU A 74 -1.61 -3.40 -15.79
CA GLU A 74 -1.39 -3.81 -14.41
C GLU A 74 -1.30 -2.59 -13.49
N ASN A 75 -1.98 -2.63 -12.34
CA ASN A 75 -1.81 -1.59 -11.32
C ASN A 75 -0.54 -1.85 -10.50
N LEU A 76 0.60 -1.48 -11.07
CA LEU A 76 1.93 -1.70 -10.48
C LEU A 76 2.23 -0.84 -9.25
N ILE A 77 1.25 -0.11 -8.73
CA ILE A 77 1.41 0.56 -7.44
C ILE A 77 1.51 -0.45 -6.30
N PHE A 78 0.83 -1.58 -6.43
CA PHE A 78 1.10 -2.73 -5.59
C PHE A 78 2.39 -3.37 -6.10
N GLN A 79 3.45 -3.24 -5.32
CA GLN A 79 4.77 -3.65 -5.76
C GLN A 79 4.85 -5.13 -6.12
N SER A 80 4.05 -6.00 -5.47
CA SER A 80 3.98 -7.41 -5.85
C SER A 80 3.57 -7.62 -7.30
N ARG A 81 2.75 -6.74 -7.89
CA ARG A 81 2.35 -6.83 -9.32
C ARG A 81 3.49 -6.52 -10.28
N ILE A 82 4.57 -5.87 -9.84
CA ILE A 82 5.77 -5.67 -10.67
C ILE A 82 6.42 -7.01 -11.04
N ASN A 83 6.18 -8.08 -10.26
CA ASN A 83 6.63 -9.44 -10.60
C ASN A 83 5.90 -10.04 -11.81
N LEU A 84 4.79 -9.46 -12.25
CA LEU A 84 4.09 -9.86 -13.46
C LEU A 84 4.78 -9.34 -14.72
N LEU A 85 5.61 -8.31 -14.60
CA LEU A 85 6.37 -7.78 -15.72
C LEU A 85 7.54 -8.69 -16.09
N SER A 86 7.70 -8.93 -17.39
CA SER A 86 8.90 -9.52 -17.98
C SER A 86 10.12 -8.62 -17.81
N ILE A 87 11.32 -9.19 -18.02
CA ILE A 87 12.58 -8.44 -17.97
C ILE A 87 12.57 -7.29 -18.99
N VAL A 88 12.07 -7.54 -20.21
CA VAL A 88 11.98 -6.53 -21.28
C VAL A 88 11.04 -5.38 -20.89
N GLU A 89 9.90 -5.70 -20.27
CA GLU A 89 8.97 -4.67 -19.77
C GLU A 89 9.60 -3.83 -18.65
N LYS A 90 10.32 -4.45 -17.72
CA LYS A 90 11.06 -3.74 -16.66
C LYS A 90 12.14 -2.82 -17.24
N GLU A 91 12.90 -3.27 -18.23
CA GLU A 91 13.90 -2.46 -18.93
C GLU A 91 13.27 -1.26 -19.66
N ASN A 92 12.16 -1.48 -20.37
CA ASN A 92 11.43 -0.40 -21.03
C ASN A 92 10.84 0.59 -20.02
N LEU A 93 10.39 0.09 -18.86
CA LEU A 93 9.89 0.95 -17.79
C LEU A 93 11.00 1.85 -17.23
N VAL A 94 12.22 1.31 -17.03
CA VAL A 94 13.39 2.10 -16.62
C VAL A 94 13.73 3.17 -17.67
N LYS A 95 13.72 2.83 -18.97
CA LYS A 95 13.93 3.82 -20.04
C LYS A 95 12.88 4.93 -20.02
N ASN A 96 11.61 4.59 -19.86
CA ASN A 96 10.53 5.58 -19.75
C ASN A 96 10.70 6.46 -18.51
N PHE A 97 11.20 5.91 -17.38
CA PHE A 97 11.52 6.68 -16.18
C PHE A 97 12.71 7.63 -16.38
N GLU A 98 13.73 7.21 -17.14
CA GLU A 98 14.87 8.05 -17.55
C GLU A 98 14.40 9.20 -18.45
N GLU A 99 13.63 8.92 -19.51
CA GLU A 99 13.09 9.91 -20.45
C GLU A 99 12.22 10.98 -19.77
N ARG A 100 11.49 10.58 -18.73
CA ARG A 100 10.62 11.47 -17.93
C ARG A 100 11.35 12.17 -16.79
N ASN A 101 12.66 11.95 -16.62
CA ASN A 101 13.47 12.52 -15.55
C ASN A 101 12.96 12.19 -14.12
N ILE A 102 12.32 11.03 -13.93
CA ILE A 102 11.82 10.59 -12.61
C ILE A 102 12.70 9.53 -11.96
N ILE A 103 13.56 8.86 -12.74
CA ILE A 103 14.40 7.76 -12.24
C ILE A 103 15.26 8.16 -11.04
N SER A 104 15.88 9.35 -11.06
CA SER A 104 16.75 9.84 -9.99
C SER A 104 15.97 10.13 -8.71
N LYS A 105 14.74 10.65 -8.85
CA LYS A 105 13.84 10.88 -7.72
C LYS A 105 13.41 9.56 -7.08
N LEU A 106 13.02 8.58 -7.88
CA LEU A 106 12.65 7.25 -7.39
C LEU A 106 13.83 6.56 -6.69
N GLN A 107 15.01 6.58 -7.31
CA GLN A 107 16.23 6.01 -6.72
C GLN A 107 16.61 6.70 -5.43
N THR A 108 16.51 8.03 -5.35
CA THR A 108 16.80 8.79 -4.14
C THR A 108 15.88 8.37 -3.00
N ALA A 109 14.57 8.32 -3.26
CA ALA A 109 13.60 8.01 -2.22
C ALA A 109 13.60 6.55 -1.76
N LEU A 110 13.95 5.62 -2.66
CA LEU A 110 13.94 4.20 -2.37
C LEU A 110 15.32 3.65 -2.02
N HIS A 111 16.39 4.44 -2.08
CA HIS A 111 17.76 3.94 -1.90
C HIS A 111 17.94 3.16 -0.59
N ASP A 112 17.62 3.79 0.54
CA ASP A 112 17.83 3.20 1.87
C ASP A 112 16.82 2.08 2.16
N PHE A 113 15.62 2.20 1.61
CA PHE A 113 14.63 1.13 1.65
C PHE A 113 15.11 -0.12 0.90
N ILE A 114 15.67 0.02 -0.30
CA ILE A 114 16.20 -1.09 -1.10
C ILE A 114 17.46 -1.68 -0.45
N TYR A 115 18.26 -0.88 0.25
CA TYR A 115 19.36 -1.41 1.07
C TYR A 115 18.85 -2.35 2.17
N LEU A 116 17.77 -1.98 2.88
CA LEU A 116 17.17 -2.81 3.92
C LEU A 116 16.37 -4.00 3.36
N TYR A 117 15.66 -3.78 2.26
CA TYR A 117 14.76 -4.73 1.59
C TYR A 117 15.20 -5.01 0.14
N PRO A 118 16.34 -5.71 -0.06
CA PRO A 118 16.88 -5.95 -1.40
C PRO A 118 15.97 -6.75 -2.34
N GLU A 119 15.09 -7.62 -1.82
CA GLU A 119 14.11 -8.37 -2.64
C GLU A 119 12.82 -7.57 -2.96
N SER A 120 12.82 -6.26 -2.71
CA SER A 120 11.71 -5.41 -3.17
C SER A 120 11.61 -5.41 -4.68
N GLN A 121 10.37 -5.31 -5.17
CA GLN A 121 10.11 -5.35 -6.61
C GLN A 121 10.48 -4.07 -7.32
N PHE A 122 10.90 -3.04 -6.58
CA PHE A 122 11.52 -1.83 -7.12
C PHE A 122 13.04 -1.94 -7.29
N SER A 123 13.69 -3.03 -6.86
CA SER A 123 15.15 -3.21 -7.01
C SER A 123 15.63 -3.06 -8.47
N PHE A 124 14.81 -3.42 -9.46
CA PHE A 124 15.14 -3.31 -10.89
C PHE A 124 15.46 -1.89 -11.37
N ILE A 125 15.05 -0.84 -10.64
CA ILE A 125 15.37 0.55 -11.02
C ILE A 125 16.85 0.89 -10.74
N PHE A 126 17.58 0.04 -10.02
CA PHE A 126 18.98 0.26 -9.67
C PHE A 126 19.90 -0.55 -10.58
N LYS A 127 20.77 0.13 -11.33
CA LYS A 127 21.84 -0.51 -12.12
C LYS A 127 22.86 -1.23 -11.23
N LYS A 128 23.08 -0.71 -10.03
CA LYS A 128 23.90 -1.32 -8.98
C LYS A 128 23.15 -1.19 -7.66
N MET A 129 23.03 -2.30 -6.95
CA MET A 129 22.34 -2.31 -5.65
C MET A 129 23.02 -1.37 -4.64
N PRO A 130 22.23 -0.65 -3.83
CA PRO A 130 22.72 0.07 -2.67
C PRO A 130 23.59 -0.85 -1.78
N SER A 131 24.76 -0.36 -1.37
CA SER A 131 25.72 -1.14 -0.55
C SER A 131 25.84 -0.63 0.88
N LYS A 132 25.20 0.51 1.18
CA LYS A 132 25.14 1.14 2.50
C LYS A 132 23.94 2.08 2.55
N LEU A 133 23.52 2.47 3.75
CA LEU A 133 22.59 3.57 3.95
C LEU A 133 23.23 4.92 3.56
N ASN A 134 22.44 5.80 2.94
CA ASN A 134 22.75 7.21 2.75
C ASN A 134 22.42 8.00 4.02
N ASN A 135 21.24 7.76 4.60
CA ASN A 135 20.86 8.33 5.90
C ASN A 135 21.09 7.30 7.02
N LYS A 136 21.99 7.63 7.95
CA LYS A 136 22.28 6.78 9.12
C LYS A 136 21.09 6.64 10.08
N ASN A 137 20.18 7.61 10.07
CA ASN A 137 18.97 7.61 10.90
C ASN A 137 17.77 6.97 10.19
N PHE A 138 17.94 6.49 8.95
CA PHE A 138 16.85 5.99 8.12
C PHE A 138 16.02 4.92 8.84
N LEU A 139 16.66 3.98 9.55
CA LEU A 139 15.93 2.92 10.26
C LEU A 139 14.97 3.50 11.31
N THR A 140 15.42 4.46 12.12
CA THR A 140 14.59 5.11 13.15
C THR A 140 13.45 5.90 12.52
N GLU A 141 13.74 6.69 11.48
CA GLU A 141 12.74 7.46 10.74
C GLU A 141 11.70 6.54 10.07
N TYR A 142 12.17 5.44 9.47
CA TYR A 142 11.33 4.44 8.82
C TYR A 142 10.39 3.74 9.81
N LYS A 143 10.85 3.41 11.02
CA LYS A 143 9.98 2.88 12.08
C LYS A 143 8.92 3.88 12.51
N SER A 144 9.29 5.15 12.65
CA SER A 144 8.33 6.21 12.96
C SER A 144 7.25 6.31 11.88
N LEU A 145 7.66 6.28 10.60
CA LEU A 145 6.74 6.26 9.47
C LEU A 145 5.82 5.04 9.51
N LEU A 146 6.35 3.83 9.72
CA LEU A 146 5.53 2.62 9.86
C LEU A 146 4.51 2.76 11.00
N SER A 147 4.93 3.27 12.16
CA SER A 147 4.04 3.49 13.30
C SER A 147 2.89 4.45 12.99
N GLN A 148 3.15 5.51 12.21
CA GLN A 148 2.12 6.47 11.78
C GLN A 148 1.10 5.82 10.82
N LEU A 149 1.58 4.91 9.96
CA LEU A 149 0.76 4.23 8.97
C LEU A 149 -0.04 3.05 9.53
N ILE A 150 0.37 2.44 10.67
CA ILE A 150 -0.41 1.39 11.35
C ILE A 150 -1.84 1.84 11.61
N ASN A 151 -2.04 3.10 12.00
CA ASN A 151 -3.36 3.67 12.10
C ASN A 151 -3.92 3.99 10.71
N ARG A 152 -4.59 3.01 10.10
CA ARG A 152 -5.15 3.11 8.74
C ARG A 152 -6.18 4.23 8.52
N VAL A 153 -6.67 4.88 9.58
CA VAL A 153 -7.62 6.01 9.49
C VAL A 153 -6.97 7.35 9.82
N SER A 154 -5.65 7.38 10.07
CA SER A 154 -4.90 8.62 10.19
C SER A 154 -4.92 9.38 8.85
N GLU A 155 -4.76 10.69 8.92
CA GLU A 155 -4.72 11.56 7.75
C GLU A 155 -3.66 11.10 6.74
N GLN A 156 -2.42 10.88 7.21
CA GLN A 156 -1.31 10.40 6.39
C GLN A 156 -1.62 9.03 5.76
N ALA A 157 -2.16 8.08 6.52
CA ALA A 157 -2.51 6.77 5.97
C ALA A 157 -3.63 6.85 4.93
N ILE A 158 -4.61 7.74 5.10
CA ILE A 158 -5.69 7.94 4.12
C ILE A 158 -5.17 8.55 2.83
N PHE A 159 -4.30 9.57 2.91
CA PHE A 159 -3.66 10.13 1.73
C PHE A 159 -2.82 9.08 0.98
N MET A 160 -2.07 8.25 1.69
CA MET A 160 -1.29 7.18 1.06
C MET A 160 -2.18 6.12 0.42
N GLN A 161 -3.32 5.79 1.03
CA GLN A 161 -4.30 4.87 0.45
C GLN A 161 -5.04 5.45 -0.77
N ALA A 162 -5.12 6.77 -0.90
CA ALA A 162 -5.75 7.44 -2.05
C ALA A 162 -4.94 7.29 -3.34
N LEU A 163 -3.61 7.23 -3.25
CA LEU A 163 -2.71 7.19 -4.42
C LEU A 163 -2.83 5.90 -5.26
N PRO A 164 -2.96 4.70 -4.68
CA PRO A 164 -3.31 3.49 -5.43
C PRO A 164 -4.66 3.58 -6.15
N ILE A 165 -5.67 4.23 -5.56
CA ILE A 165 -6.97 4.47 -6.20
C ILE A 165 -6.81 5.42 -7.39
N TYR A 166 -6.11 6.54 -7.17
CA TYR A 166 -5.78 7.50 -8.23
C TYR A 166 -5.08 6.83 -9.41
N SER A 167 -4.10 5.97 -9.11
CA SER A 167 -3.36 5.22 -10.13
C SER A 167 -4.23 4.22 -10.87
N ALA A 168 -5.13 3.54 -10.18
CA ALA A 168 -6.08 2.62 -10.81
C ALA A 168 -6.99 3.34 -11.82
N VAL A 169 -7.43 4.56 -11.48
CA VAL A 169 -8.19 5.43 -12.38
C VAL A 169 -7.34 5.85 -13.57
N LEU A 170 -6.10 6.32 -13.33
CA LEU A 170 -5.20 6.70 -14.41
C LEU A 170 -4.97 5.55 -15.39
N LEU A 171 -4.68 4.36 -14.89
CA LEU A 171 -4.42 3.15 -15.68
C LEU A 171 -5.70 2.56 -16.31
N GLY A 172 -6.88 3.11 -16.01
CA GLY A 172 -8.15 2.63 -16.56
C GLY A 172 -8.64 1.31 -15.98
N THR A 173 -8.00 0.80 -14.91
CA THR A 173 -8.39 -0.43 -14.20
C THR A 173 -9.54 -0.19 -13.23
N LEU A 174 -9.77 1.06 -12.83
CA LEU A 174 -10.91 1.50 -12.05
C LEU A 174 -11.68 2.59 -12.80
N LYS A 175 -12.98 2.37 -13.02
CA LYS A 175 -13.90 3.38 -13.54
C LYS A 175 -14.85 3.78 -12.44
N ILE A 176 -14.89 5.08 -12.13
CA ILE A 176 -15.75 5.63 -11.08
C ILE A 176 -16.94 6.29 -11.76
N ALA A 177 -18.15 5.81 -11.45
CA ALA A 177 -19.38 6.42 -11.95
C ALA A 177 -19.59 7.81 -11.33
N LYS A 178 -20.11 8.74 -12.15
CA LYS A 178 -20.46 10.08 -11.69
C LYS A 178 -21.51 9.99 -10.57
N GLY A 179 -21.32 10.77 -9.50
CA GLY A 179 -22.22 10.80 -8.34
C GLY A 179 -21.87 9.82 -7.22
N LEU A 180 -20.85 8.97 -7.39
CA LEU A 180 -20.27 8.22 -6.27
C LEU A 180 -19.32 9.12 -5.47
N THR A 181 -19.16 8.85 -4.18
CA THR A 181 -18.25 9.60 -3.29
C THR A 181 -16.84 9.68 -3.85
N LEU A 182 -16.29 8.56 -4.35
CA LEU A 182 -14.96 8.52 -4.97
C LEU A 182 -14.79 9.37 -6.23
N ALA A 183 -15.88 9.84 -6.84
CA ALA A 183 -15.83 10.70 -8.02
C ALA A 183 -15.44 12.15 -7.66
N ASP A 184 -15.57 12.52 -6.39
CA ASP A 184 -15.20 13.84 -5.87
C ASP A 184 -14.16 13.69 -4.76
N ILE A 185 -12.89 13.86 -5.13
CA ILE A 185 -11.77 13.74 -4.20
C ILE A 185 -11.45 15.05 -3.48
N GLU A 186 -12.06 16.18 -3.88
CA GLU A 186 -11.77 17.49 -3.29
C GLU A 186 -11.95 17.53 -1.76
N PRO A 187 -13.04 16.96 -1.19
CA PRO A 187 -13.24 16.96 0.26
C PRO A 187 -12.13 16.27 1.06
N LEU A 188 -11.27 15.46 0.42
CA LEU A 188 -10.16 14.78 1.09
C LEU A 188 -9.16 15.76 1.73
N LYS A 189 -9.02 16.98 1.18
CA LYS A 189 -8.12 18.02 1.70
C LYS A 189 -8.44 18.43 3.14
N ASP A 190 -9.69 18.25 3.57
CA ASP A 190 -10.17 18.63 4.89
C ASP A 190 -10.25 17.42 5.85
N TYR A 191 -9.76 16.24 5.46
CA TYR A 191 -9.81 15.03 6.28
C TYR A 191 -9.02 15.19 7.59
N PRO A 192 -9.52 14.71 8.76
CA PRO A 192 -10.82 14.07 9.01
C PRO A 192 -11.91 15.05 9.50
N ASN A 193 -11.78 16.35 9.23
CA ASN A 193 -12.49 17.41 9.96
C ASN A 193 -13.95 17.64 9.50
N THR A 194 -14.36 17.09 8.35
CA THR A 194 -15.74 17.23 7.84
C THR A 194 -16.38 15.88 7.56
N THR A 195 -17.71 15.80 7.64
CA THR A 195 -18.45 14.56 7.30
C THR A 195 -18.14 14.08 5.88
N GLN A 196 -18.09 15.00 4.91
CA GLN A 196 -17.75 14.68 3.52
C GLN A 196 -16.34 14.13 3.40
N SER A 197 -15.35 14.73 4.08
CA SER A 197 -13.98 14.22 4.12
C SER A 197 -13.91 12.80 4.70
N GLN A 198 -14.66 12.53 5.78
CA GLN A 198 -14.69 11.21 6.40
C GLN A 198 -15.36 10.16 5.49
N GLU A 199 -16.41 10.53 4.76
CA GLU A 199 -17.08 9.67 3.77
C GLU A 199 -16.14 9.31 2.61
N ILE A 200 -15.40 10.26 2.05
CA ILE A 200 -14.39 9.96 1.01
C ILE A 200 -13.28 9.08 1.57
N GLY A 201 -12.77 9.35 2.77
CA GLY A 201 -11.77 8.51 3.43
C GLY A 201 -12.26 7.07 3.68
N ALA A 202 -13.51 6.89 4.09
CA ALA A 202 -14.13 5.58 4.21
C ALA A 202 -14.27 4.86 2.86
N SER A 203 -14.61 5.60 1.81
CA SER A 203 -14.74 5.07 0.45
C SER A 203 -13.41 4.62 -0.12
N ILE A 204 -12.33 5.40 0.09
CA ILE A 204 -10.96 5.05 -0.32
C ILE A 204 -10.53 3.73 0.33
N ARG A 205 -10.69 3.61 1.65
CA ARG A 205 -10.34 2.38 2.39
C ARG A 205 -11.09 1.16 1.88
N SER A 206 -12.39 1.33 1.63
CA SER A 206 -13.25 0.25 1.15
C SER A 206 -12.84 -0.21 -0.24
N ALA A 207 -12.62 0.73 -1.16
CA ALA A 207 -12.16 0.43 -2.52
C ALA A 207 -10.78 -0.25 -2.52
N LEU A 208 -9.84 0.25 -1.71
CA LEU A 208 -8.50 -0.31 -1.64
C LEU A 208 -8.52 -1.75 -1.10
N THR A 209 -9.32 -2.00 -0.07
CA THR A 209 -9.51 -3.35 0.49
C THR A 209 -10.04 -4.29 -0.58
N MET A 210 -11.04 -3.86 -1.36
CA MET A 210 -11.59 -4.66 -2.47
C MET A 210 -10.53 -4.96 -3.54
N MET A 211 -9.67 -3.99 -3.88
CA MET A 211 -8.58 -4.19 -4.85
C MET A 211 -7.54 -5.20 -4.39
N ILE A 212 -7.26 -5.28 -3.10
CA ILE A 212 -6.28 -6.22 -2.51
C ILE A 212 -6.88 -7.61 -2.29
N VAL A 213 -8.15 -7.73 -1.87
CA VAL A 213 -8.79 -9.04 -1.68
C VAL A 213 -8.74 -9.88 -2.96
N ASN A 214 -8.88 -9.23 -4.12
CA ASN A 214 -8.73 -9.90 -5.42
C ASN A 214 -7.28 -10.36 -5.71
N GLN A 215 -6.27 -9.77 -5.07
CA GLN A 215 -4.85 -10.10 -5.25
C GLN A 215 -4.37 -11.21 -4.30
N VAL A 216 -4.90 -11.28 -3.08
CA VAL A 216 -4.51 -12.28 -2.04
C VAL A 216 -4.81 -13.72 -2.47
N ILE A 217 -5.55 -13.91 -3.56
CA ILE A 217 -5.85 -15.23 -4.14
C ILE A 217 -4.65 -15.79 -4.93
N GLU A 218 -3.71 -14.95 -5.37
CA GLU A 218 -2.56 -15.36 -6.19
C GLU A 218 -1.28 -15.54 -5.34
N PRO A 219 -0.74 -16.77 -5.20
CA PRO A 219 0.41 -17.03 -4.34
C PRO A 219 1.64 -16.17 -4.64
N LYS A 220 1.94 -15.94 -5.93
CA LYS A 220 3.08 -15.12 -6.39
C LYS A 220 3.00 -13.66 -5.94
N LEU A 221 1.81 -13.15 -5.65
CA LEU A 221 1.61 -11.79 -5.16
C LEU A 221 1.78 -11.68 -3.63
N THR A 222 1.88 -12.81 -2.92
CA THR A 222 2.05 -12.84 -1.45
C THR A 222 3.49 -12.98 -0.98
N ASP A 223 4.43 -13.31 -1.87
CA ASP A 223 5.82 -13.57 -1.49
C ASP A 223 6.53 -12.30 -1.01
N TRP A 224 6.26 -11.15 -1.66
CA TRP A 224 6.73 -9.85 -1.18
C TRP A 224 6.25 -9.55 0.24
N ILE A 225 4.97 -9.76 0.52
CA ILE A 225 4.37 -9.47 1.83
C ILE A 225 5.06 -10.30 2.92
N LYS A 226 5.27 -11.61 2.66
CA LYS A 226 5.97 -12.50 3.59
C LYS A 226 7.41 -12.06 3.80
N TYR A 227 8.13 -11.80 2.71
CA TYR A 227 9.51 -11.33 2.75
C TYR A 227 9.62 -10.03 3.55
N PHE A 228 8.74 -9.06 3.30
CA PHE A 228 8.74 -7.76 3.98
C PHE A 228 8.67 -7.91 5.51
N TRP A 229 7.73 -8.72 6.00
CA TRP A 229 7.60 -8.92 7.45
C TRP A 229 8.74 -9.73 8.05
N ASN A 230 9.15 -10.83 7.40
CA ASN A 230 10.27 -11.65 7.88
C ASN A 230 11.57 -10.84 7.93
N ARG A 231 11.85 -10.07 6.88
CA ARG A 231 13.03 -9.21 6.79
C ARG A 231 13.00 -8.10 7.83
N GLY A 232 11.83 -7.54 8.12
CA GLY A 232 11.66 -6.57 9.21
C GLY A 232 12.13 -7.12 10.56
N ILE A 233 11.78 -8.37 10.87
CA ILE A 233 12.21 -9.06 12.10
C ILE A 233 13.73 -9.30 12.08
N GLU A 234 14.34 -9.59 10.94
CA GLU A 234 15.79 -9.77 10.84
C GLU A 234 16.57 -8.46 11.02
N ILE A 235 16.05 -7.34 10.49
CA ILE A 235 16.68 -6.02 10.59
C ILE A 235 16.68 -5.55 12.05
N GLU A 236 15.57 -5.76 12.75
CA GLU A 236 15.43 -5.41 14.15
C GLU A 236 14.66 -6.53 14.89
N PRO A 237 15.39 -7.50 15.45
CA PRO A 237 14.79 -8.58 16.22
C PRO A 237 13.98 -8.03 17.38
N LEU A 238 12.83 -8.68 17.64
CA LEU A 238 12.00 -8.34 18.78
C LEU A 238 12.79 -8.56 20.07
N ASP A 239 12.95 -7.51 20.86
CA ASP A 239 13.52 -7.62 22.20
C ASP A 239 12.43 -8.13 23.16
N LEU A 240 12.39 -9.44 23.35
CA LEU A 240 11.44 -10.11 24.23
C LEU A 240 11.64 -9.74 25.71
N ALA A 241 12.80 -9.19 26.11
CA ALA A 241 13.04 -8.76 27.49
C ALA A 241 12.19 -7.54 27.88
N ILE A 242 11.73 -6.74 26.91
CA ILE A 242 10.84 -5.58 27.14
C ILE A 242 9.39 -6.04 27.37
N MET A 243 9.03 -7.27 27.00
CA MET A 243 7.67 -7.81 27.15
C MET A 243 7.40 -8.49 28.50
N GLU A 244 8.41 -8.61 29.38
CA GLU A 244 8.25 -9.18 30.74
C GLU A 244 7.77 -8.16 31.79
N ILE A 245 7.38 -6.95 31.40
CA ILE A 245 6.87 -5.94 32.33
C ILE A 245 5.33 -5.87 32.21
N ASP A 246 4.66 -6.08 33.35
CA ASP A 246 3.21 -5.99 33.65
C ASP A 246 2.48 -7.32 33.90
N TYR A 247 3.04 -8.16 34.78
CA TYR A 247 2.26 -9.05 35.64
C TYR A 247 2.71 -8.89 37.11
N GLU A 248 2.34 -7.78 37.74
CA GLU A 248 2.17 -7.69 39.20
C GLU A 248 0.76 -7.20 39.54
#